data_AF-D3S7U5-F1
#
_entry.id   AF-D3S7U5-F1
#
_cell.length_a   1.000
_cell.length_b   1.000
_cell.length_c   1.000
_cell.angle_alpha   90.00
_cell.angle_beta   90.00
_cell.angle_gamma   90.00
#
_symmetry.space_group_name_H-M   'P 1'
#
loop_
_entity.id
_entity.type
_entity.pdbx_description
1 polymer ?
#
loop_
_entity_poly.entity_id
_entity_poly.type
_entity_poly.pdbx_seq_one_letter_code
_entity_poly.pdbx_strand_id
1 'polypeptide(L)'
;MAISYAKLYELILKKVKDEKEAREIYDIIIELNKENKIIIKNELKDELRSELATKEDIKYLDEKIEKEIKLLRRDMIIIALIIILSIYAPEIIGKLLLFK
;
A
#
# COMPACT_ATOMS: atom_id res chain seq x y z
N MET A 1 5.10 -32.29 5.17
CA MET A 1 6.53 -31.93 5.32
C MET A 1 7.37 -33.06 5.90
N ALA A 2 7.04 -33.68 7.04
CA ALA A 2 7.84 -34.79 7.58
C ALA A 2 7.92 -36.01 6.62
N ILE A 3 6.80 -36.35 5.96
CA ILE A 3 6.72 -37.47 5.01
C ILE A 3 7.59 -37.24 3.75
N SER A 4 7.77 -35.99 3.30
CA SER A 4 8.58 -35.70 2.10
C SER A 4 10.07 -35.80 2.39
N TYR A 5 10.52 -35.42 3.58
CA TYR A 5 11.94 -35.48 3.95
C TYR A 5 12.40 -36.91 4.26
N ALA A 6 11.56 -37.73 4.90
CA ALA A 6 11.85 -39.15 5.08
C ALA A 6 12.01 -39.88 3.73
N LYS A 7 11.07 -39.65 2.79
CA LYS A 7 11.16 -40.20 1.43
C LYS A 7 12.39 -39.71 0.66
N LEU A 8 12.81 -38.46 0.87
CA LEU A 8 14.02 -37.91 0.27
C LEU A 8 15.26 -38.66 0.77
N TYR A 9 15.39 -38.85 2.08
CA TYR A 9 16.50 -39.61 2.66
C TYR A 9 16.53 -41.05 2.15
N GLU A 10 15.39 -41.75 2.13
CA GLU A 10 15.28 -43.11 1.60
C GLU A 10 15.71 -43.21 0.13
N LEU A 11 15.34 -42.23 -0.71
CA LEU A 11 15.74 -42.18 -2.11
C LEU A 11 17.25 -41.98 -2.27
N ILE A 12 17.84 -41.09 -1.49
CA ILE A 12 19.29 -40.84 -1.49
C ILE A 12 20.01 -42.12 -1.06
N LEU A 13 19.62 -42.72 0.05
CA LEU A 13 20.22 -43.94 0.58
C LEU A 13 20.13 -45.10 -0.43
N LYS A 14 19.00 -45.25 -1.11
CA LYS A 14 18.83 -46.28 -2.16
C LYS A 14 19.78 -46.09 -3.35
N LYS A 15 20.15 -44.85 -3.67
CA LYS A 15 21.02 -44.51 -4.81
C LYS A 15 22.50 -44.59 -4.44
N VAL A 16 22.87 -43.99 -3.32
CA VAL A 16 24.26 -43.86 -2.85
C VAL A 16 24.73 -45.16 -2.21
N LYS A 17 23.82 -45.90 -1.55
CA LYS A 17 24.10 -47.17 -0.83
C LYS A 17 25.16 -47.07 0.27
N ASP A 18 25.54 -45.85 0.65
CA ASP A 18 26.35 -45.53 1.81
C ASP A 18 25.55 -44.60 2.73
N GLU A 19 25.45 -44.96 4.01
CA GLU A 19 24.62 -44.24 4.97
C GLU A 19 25.20 -42.88 5.36
N LYS A 20 26.54 -42.79 5.43
CA LYS A 20 27.22 -41.56 5.81
C LYS A 20 27.09 -40.52 4.70
N GLU A 21 27.39 -40.91 3.46
CA GLU A 21 27.28 -40.07 2.28
C GLU A 21 25.81 -39.67 2.03
N ALA A 22 24.86 -40.59 2.26
CA ALA A 22 23.43 -40.25 2.17
C ALA A 22 22.98 -39.20 3.18
N ARG A 23 23.51 -39.25 4.41
CA ARG A 23 23.21 -38.26 5.45
C ARG A 23 23.82 -36.89 5.12
N GLU A 24 25.07 -36.85 4.66
CA GLU A 24 25.72 -35.60 4.25
C GLU A 24 24.95 -34.90 3.12
N ILE A 25 24.57 -35.64 2.07
CA ILE A 25 23.76 -35.10 0.96
C ILE A 25 22.39 -34.62 1.44
N TYR A 26 21.74 -35.40 2.32
CA TYR A 26 20.45 -35.01 2.88
C TYR A 26 20.54 -33.70 3.67
N ASP A 27 21.54 -33.56 4.56
CA ASP A 27 21.71 -32.37 5.38
C ASP A 27 21.97 -31.12 4.51
N ILE A 28 22.79 -31.24 3.47
CA ILE A 28 23.02 -30.17 2.48
C ILE A 28 21.72 -29.77 1.79
N ILE A 29 20.90 -30.72 1.34
CA ILE A 29 19.63 -30.40 0.66
C ILE A 29 18.66 -29.69 1.62
N ILE A 30 18.62 -30.10 2.89
CA ILE A 30 17.79 -29.44 3.91
C ILE A 30 18.26 -28.00 4.13
N GLU A 31 19.56 -27.79 4.22
CA GLU A 31 20.16 -26.46 4.37
C GLU A 31 19.81 -25.55 3.18
N LEU A 32 20.06 -26.02 1.95
CA LEU A 32 19.71 -25.31 0.72
C LEU A 32 18.21 -25.00 0.64
N ASN A 33 17.33 -25.91 1.09
CA ASN A 33 15.89 -25.66 1.10
C ASN A 33 15.51 -24.54 2.07
N LYS A 34 16.14 -24.50 3.26
CA LYS A 34 15.93 -23.44 4.24
C LYS A 34 16.41 -22.09 3.70
N GLU A 35 17.58 -22.04 3.09
CA GLU A 35 18.13 -20.83 2.46
C GLU A 35 17.22 -20.32 1.35
N ASN A 36 16.84 -21.19 0.41
CA ASN A 36 15.93 -20.83 -0.69
C ASN A 36 14.59 -20.29 -0.18
N LYS A 37 14.04 -20.87 0.88
CA LYS A 37 12.80 -20.37 1.50
C LYS A 37 12.96 -18.94 2.02
N ILE A 38 14.12 -18.59 2.59
CA ILE A 38 14.41 -17.24 3.09
C ILE A 38 14.56 -16.28 1.90
N ILE A 39 15.31 -16.67 0.86
CA ILE A 39 15.51 -15.88 -0.35
C ILE A 39 14.17 -15.55 -1.00
N ILE A 40 13.36 -16.57 -1.30
CA ILE A 40 12.03 -16.39 -1.92
C ILE A 40 11.14 -15.49 -1.06
N LYS A 41 11.15 -15.66 0.26
CA LYS A 41 10.35 -14.80 1.16
C LYS A 41 10.79 -13.34 1.10
N ASN A 42 12.09 -13.08 0.99
CA ASN A 42 12.62 -11.73 0.92
C ASN A 42 12.33 -11.11 -0.45
N GLU A 43 12.55 -11.83 -1.55
CA GLU A 43 12.21 -11.39 -2.91
C GLU A 43 10.73 -11.01 -3.01
N LEU A 44 9.83 -11.92 -2.58
CA LEU A 44 8.39 -11.64 -2.56
C LEU A 44 8.03 -10.43 -1.69
N LYS A 45 8.71 -10.26 -0.55
CA LYS A 45 8.47 -9.12 0.33
C LYS A 45 8.89 -7.81 -0.33
N ASP A 46 9.99 -7.80 -1.06
CA ASP A 46 10.50 -6.60 -1.72
C ASP A 46 9.70 -6.26 -2.97
N GLU A 47 9.27 -7.24 -3.76
CA GLU A 47 8.30 -7.07 -4.84
C GLU A 47 6.98 -6.45 -4.31
N LEU A 48 6.38 -7.06 -3.29
CA LEU A 48 5.12 -6.57 -2.70
C LEU A 48 5.27 -5.17 -2.09
N ARG A 49 6.42 -4.82 -1.53
CA ARG A 49 6.69 -3.47 -1.01
C ARG A 49 6.68 -2.40 -2.10
N SER A 50 7.07 -2.75 -3.32
CA SER A 50 7.09 -1.83 -4.44
C SER A 50 5.71 -1.61 -5.08
N GLU A 51 4.83 -2.60 -4.97
CA GLU A 51 3.49 -2.55 -5.59
C GLU A 51 2.38 -2.07 -4.64
N LEU A 52 2.52 -2.30 -3.33
CA LEU A 52 1.49 -1.99 -2.36
C LEU A 52 1.62 -0.56 -1.83
N ALA A 53 0.51 0.17 -1.86
CA ALA A 53 0.39 1.45 -1.19
C ALA A 53 0.59 1.28 0.33
N THR A 54 1.40 2.15 0.91
CA THR A 54 1.65 2.20 2.34
C THR A 54 0.59 3.02 3.05
N LYS A 55 0.56 2.91 4.39
CA LYS A 55 -0.30 3.78 5.22
C LYS A 55 0.04 5.26 5.06
N GLU A 56 1.30 5.57 4.75
CA GLU A 56 1.76 6.94 4.54
C GLU A 56 1.22 7.50 3.22
N ASP A 57 1.19 6.68 2.16
CA ASP A 57 0.60 7.07 0.86
C ASP A 57 -0.89 7.40 1.00
N ILE A 58 -1.63 6.56 1.74
CA ILE A 58 -3.05 6.79 2.02
C ILE A 58 -3.24 8.08 2.83
N LYS A 59 -2.44 8.26 3.89
CA LYS A 59 -2.51 9.45 4.73
C LYS A 59 -2.21 10.73 3.94
N TYR A 60 -1.20 10.70 3.07
CA TYR A 60 -0.87 11.81 2.19
C TYR A 60 -2.03 12.16 1.25
N LEU A 61 -2.67 11.14 0.66
CA LEU A 61 -3.84 11.33 -0.19
C LEU A 61 -5.03 11.92 0.59
N ASP A 62 -5.30 11.42 1.79
CA ASP A 62 -6.36 11.94 2.66
C ASP A 62 -6.14 13.42 3.01
N GLU A 63 -4.91 13.80 3.40
CA GLU A 63 -4.55 15.19 3.71
C GLU A 63 -4.71 16.10 2.48
N LYS A 64 -4.31 15.61 1.30
CA LYS A 64 -4.46 16.35 0.04
C LYS A 64 -5.93 16.54 -0.32
N ILE A 65 -6.74 15.49 -0.23
CA ILE A 65 -8.19 15.53 -0.49
C ILE A 65 -8.87 16.48 0.49
N GLU A 66 -8.55 16.42 1.79
CA GLU A 66 -9.14 17.30 2.79
C GLU A 66 -8.82 18.77 2.51
N LYS A 67 -7.59 19.07 2.08
CA LYS A 67 -7.18 20.42 1.68
C LYS A 67 -7.97 20.91 0.47
N GLU A 68 -8.13 20.09 -0.57
CA GLU A 68 -8.90 20.44 -1.76
C GLU A 68 -10.38 20.67 -1.42
N ILE A 69 -10.98 19.83 -0.58
CA ILE A 69 -12.36 20.01 -0.09
C ILE A 69 -12.51 21.34 0.67
N LYS A 70 -11.55 21.71 1.52
CA LYS A 70 -11.58 23.00 2.24
C LYS A 70 -11.54 24.19 1.30
N LEU A 71 -10.71 24.13 0.26
CA LEU A 71 -10.63 25.18 -0.76
C LEU A 71 -11.95 25.30 -1.53
N LEU A 72 -12.49 24.18 -2.01
CA LEU A 72 -13.78 24.15 -2.71
C LEU A 72 -14.91 24.72 -1.84
N ARG A 73 -14.98 24.34 -0.56
CA ARG A 73 -15.98 24.86 0.37
C ARG A 73 -15.87 26.38 0.52
N ARG A 74 -14.66 26.92 0.65
CA ARG A 74 -14.43 28.36 0.74
C ARG A 74 -14.88 29.06 -0.54
N ASP A 75 -14.50 28.54 -1.69
CA ASP A 75 -14.81 29.15 -2.98
C ASP A 75 -16.33 29.14 -3.24
N MET A 76 -17.03 28.06 -2.85
CA MET A 76 -18.49 28.00 -2.88
C MET A 76 -19.14 29.07 -1.98
N ILE A 77 -18.61 29.29 -0.78
CA ILE A 77 -19.12 30.35 0.12
C ILE A 77 -18.92 31.73 -0.52
N ILE A 78 -17.75 32.00 -1.09
CA ILE A 78 -17.46 33.26 -1.77
C ILE A 78 -18.44 33.49 -2.92
N ILE A 79 -18.66 32.47 -3.76
CA ILE A 79 -19.61 32.54 -4.88
C ILE A 79 -21.02 32.83 -4.37
N ALA A 80 -21.48 32.14 -3.32
CA ALA A 80 -22.79 32.39 -2.73
C ALA A 80 -22.95 33.83 -2.22
N LEU A 81 -21.92 34.37 -1.57
CA LEU A 81 -21.91 35.77 -1.12
C LEU A 81 -21.96 36.77 -2.28
N ILE A 82 -21.22 36.52 -3.37
CA ILE A 82 -21.24 37.35 -4.58
C ILE A 82 -22.64 37.37 -5.19
N ILE A 83 -23.31 36.21 -5.26
CA ILE A 83 -24.69 36.11 -5.77
C ILE A 83 -25.64 36.94 -4.91
N ILE A 84 -25.58 36.78 -3.59
CA ILE A 84 -26.41 37.54 -2.64
C ILE A 84 -26.18 39.05 -2.83
N LEU A 85 -24.92 39.49 -2.81
CA LEU A 85 -24.58 40.90 -3.01
C LEU A 85 -25.09 41.43 -4.36
N SER A 86 -24.97 40.65 -5.44
CA SER A 86 -25.46 41.05 -6.76
C SER A 86 -26.98 41.25 -6.80
N ILE A 87 -27.73 40.45 -6.03
CA ILE A 87 -29.19 40.56 -5.93
C ILE A 87 -29.60 41.78 -5.10
N TYR A 88 -28.98 42.01 -3.95
CA TYR A 88 -29.44 43.03 -2.98
C TYR A 88 -28.76 44.40 -3.14
N ALA A 89 -27.56 44.48 -3.70
CA ALA A 89 -26.84 45.75 -3.86
C ALA A 89 -27.62 46.81 -4.66
N PRO A 90 -28.29 46.48 -5.79
CA PRO A 90 -29.06 47.47 -6.55
C PRO A 90 -30.18 48.12 -5.73
N GLU A 91 -30.89 47.33 -4.91
CA GLU A 91 -31.99 47.84 -4.07
C GLU A 91 -31.47 48.78 -2.97
N ILE A 92 -30.37 48.41 -2.32
CA ILE A 92 -29.73 49.22 -1.28
C ILE A 92 -29.19 50.53 -1.86
N ILE A 93 -28.48 50.46 -2.99
CA ILE A 93 -27.94 51.64 -3.68
C ILE A 93 -29.09 52.55 -4.14
N GLY A 94 -30.17 51.99 -4.69
CA GLY A 94 -31.35 52.74 -5.09
C GLY A 94 -32.01 53.50 -3.94
N LYS A 95 -32.19 52.86 -2.78
CA LYS A 95 -32.68 53.53 -1.56
C LYS A 95 -31.73 54.64 -1.12
N LEU A 96 -30.42 54.39 -1.06
CA LEU A 96 -29.43 55.37 -0.61
C LEU A 96 -29.38 56.62 -1.49
N LEU A 97 -29.54 56.46 -2.81
CA LEU A 97 -29.58 57.58 -3.76
C LEU A 97 -30.87 58.40 -3.68
N LEU A 98 -32.00 57.79 -3.30
CA LEU A 98 -33.28 58.48 -3.11
C LEU A 98 -33.37 59.28 -1.81
N PHE A 99 -32.53 58.98 -0.81
CA PHE A 99 -32.44 59.71 0.46
C PHE A 99 -31.44 60.89 0.42
N LYS A 100 -30.95 61.25 -0.77
CA LYS A 100 -30.05 62.39 -1.01
C LYS A 100 -30.76 63.46 -1.82
#